data_AF-A0A8H4IIT4-F1
#
_entry.id   AF-A0A8H4IIT4-F1
#
_cell.length_a   1.000
_cell.length_b   1.000
_cell.length_c   1.000
_cell.angle_alpha   90.00
_cell.angle_beta   90.00
_cell.angle_gamma   90.00
#
_symmetry.space_group_name_H-M   'P 1'
#
loop_
_entity.id
_entity.type
_entity.pdbx_description
1 polymer ?
#
loop_
_entity_poly.entity_id
_entity_poly.type
_entity_poly.pdbx_seq_one_letter_code
_entity_poly.pdbx_strand_id
1 'polypeptide(L)'
;MKEAFITSWDAYSKYAWGYDRFNPVAKTGSQMSPNGLGWIIVDSLDTLMIMNLTSQLAVARRWIHRKLSYDQDQDANTFETIILYLAKAVDLADRLLGAYESPSGIPFASIDLRTARGIRSHADGGASSTAEATTLQLEMKYLSNITNRHVYWRKAEQVIKVIDDNGAEAGLVPIFIDPHSGKFTSREIRLGSRGDSYYEYLIKQYLQISEQEPLYSELWEEALAGIRKHLIIPTKEAKLNFVAELPRGVGGLLSPKMDHLVCFLPGTRALGATGRLTEAEARRLPSWTTEKPDQMDLARRLVKTCWGMYKVTKTGLAPEIVWFEVDDAPLQPRGKGQHAIVQQQ
;
A
#
# COMPACT_ATOMS: atom_id res chain seq x y z
N MET A 1 -15.28 16.27 10.40
CA MET A 1 -14.03 15.47 10.37
C MET A 1 -13.32 15.53 11.73
N LYS A 2 -12.79 16.67 12.18
CA LYS A 2 -12.10 16.78 13.48
C LYS A 2 -12.91 16.27 14.67
N GLU A 3 -14.20 16.58 14.75
CA GLU A 3 -15.10 16.10 15.81
C GLU A 3 -15.26 14.56 15.84
N ALA A 4 -15.36 13.94 14.66
CA ALA A 4 -15.45 12.48 14.54
C ALA A 4 -14.16 11.82 15.06
N PHE A 5 -13.00 12.38 14.70
CA PHE A 5 -11.72 11.93 15.23
C PHE A 5 -11.64 12.07 16.76
N ILE A 6 -12.00 13.24 17.31
CA ILE A 6 -12.00 13.46 18.76
C ILE A 6 -12.92 12.46 19.47
N THR A 7 -14.13 12.24 18.95
CA THR A 7 -15.07 11.26 19.50
C THR A 7 -14.47 9.85 19.56
N SER A 8 -13.84 9.40 18.49
CA SER A 8 -13.17 8.09 18.43
C SER A 8 -11.95 8.02 19.35
N TRP A 9 -11.12 9.07 19.36
CA TRP A 9 -9.91 9.15 20.18
C TRP A 9 -10.23 9.17 21.68
N ASP A 10 -11.25 9.92 22.09
CA ASP A 10 -11.68 10.01 23.49
C ASP A 10 -12.24 8.67 23.97
N ALA A 11 -13.00 7.96 23.12
CA ALA A 11 -13.48 6.61 23.43
C ALA A 11 -12.30 5.63 23.59
N TYR A 12 -11.35 5.62 22.65
CA TYR A 12 -10.15 4.81 22.75
C TYR A 12 -9.35 5.11 24.02
N SER A 13 -9.07 6.39 24.26
CA SER A 13 -8.30 6.86 25.41
C SER A 13 -8.94 6.50 26.74
N LYS A 14 -10.27 6.44 26.79
CA LYS A 14 -11.01 6.08 27.99
C LYS A 14 -11.04 4.57 28.25
N TYR A 15 -11.19 3.75 27.22
CA TYR A 15 -11.55 2.33 27.39
C TYR A 15 -10.45 1.35 26.99
N ALA A 16 -9.46 1.77 26.21
CA ALA A 16 -8.45 0.88 25.63
C ALA A 16 -7.06 1.52 25.49
N TRP A 17 -6.73 2.53 26.30
CA TRP A 17 -5.43 3.21 26.23
C TRP A 17 -4.25 2.24 26.34
N GLY A 18 -3.38 2.25 25.33
CA GLY A 18 -2.20 1.39 25.25
C GLY A 18 -2.45 0.00 24.67
N TYR A 19 -3.70 -0.34 24.32
CA TYR A 19 -4.01 -1.55 23.56
C TYR A 19 -3.90 -1.32 22.06
N ASP A 20 -3.49 -2.37 21.34
CA ASP A 20 -3.36 -2.37 19.88
C ASP A 20 -4.70 -2.35 19.16
N ARG A 21 -5.73 -2.99 19.72
CA ARG A 21 -7.09 -3.05 19.17
C ARG A 21 -8.11 -2.53 20.17
N PHE A 22 -9.11 -1.82 19.66
CA PHE A 22 -10.21 -1.30 20.43
C PHE A 22 -11.56 -1.79 19.89
N ASN A 23 -12.37 -2.38 20.77
CA ASN A 23 -13.74 -2.80 20.49
C ASN A 23 -14.70 -1.73 21.05
N PRO A 24 -15.19 -0.77 20.24
CA PRO A 24 -15.91 0.40 20.75
C PRO A 24 -17.27 0.06 21.38
N VAL A 25 -17.96 -0.96 20.87
CA VAL A 25 -19.26 -1.41 21.43
C VAL A 25 -19.08 -2.08 22.79
N ALA A 26 -18.12 -3.01 22.89
CA ALA A 26 -17.82 -3.72 24.12
C ALA A 26 -17.02 -2.86 25.13
N LYS A 27 -16.43 -1.75 24.67
CA LYS A 27 -15.54 -0.87 25.44
C LYS A 27 -14.34 -1.64 26.03
N THR A 28 -13.76 -2.53 25.23
CA THR A 28 -12.61 -3.35 25.62
C THR A 28 -11.43 -3.17 24.67
N GLY A 29 -10.22 -3.31 25.21
CA GLY A 29 -8.98 -3.37 24.43
C GLY A 29 -8.44 -4.79 24.34
N SER A 30 -7.63 -5.07 23.32
CA SER A 30 -6.84 -6.31 23.23
C SER A 30 -5.52 -6.05 22.52
N GLN A 31 -4.49 -6.84 22.85
CA GLN A 31 -3.19 -6.74 22.16
C GLN A 31 -3.15 -7.61 20.90
N MET A 32 -2.28 -7.24 19.97
CA MET A 32 -1.92 -8.06 18.80
C MET A 32 -0.59 -8.78 19.00
N SER A 33 0.23 -8.31 19.95
CA SER A 33 1.45 -8.96 20.42
C SER A 33 1.39 -9.18 21.93
N PRO A 34 2.22 -10.06 22.53
CA PRO A 34 2.17 -10.35 23.96
C PRO A 34 2.23 -9.12 24.88
N ASN A 35 3.01 -8.09 24.50
CA ASN A 35 3.21 -6.88 25.29
C ASN A 35 2.54 -5.63 24.70
N GLY A 36 1.87 -5.76 23.55
CA GLY A 36 1.35 -4.62 22.78
C GLY A 36 2.45 -3.82 22.09
N LEU A 37 2.10 -3.17 20.97
CA LEU A 37 2.99 -2.24 20.26
C LEU A 37 2.38 -0.82 20.17
N GLY A 38 1.24 -0.59 20.82
CA GLY A 38 0.56 0.70 20.83
C GLY A 38 0.04 1.11 19.44
N TRP A 39 -0.42 0.14 18.64
CA TRP A 39 -0.80 0.34 17.23
C TRP A 39 -1.63 1.61 17.02
N ILE A 40 -2.75 1.76 17.76
CA ILE A 40 -3.63 2.92 17.63
C ILE A 40 -2.93 4.23 18.04
N ILE A 41 -2.09 4.22 19.07
CA ILE A 41 -1.41 5.44 19.55
C ILE A 41 -0.40 5.93 18.52
N VAL A 42 0.44 5.03 17.99
CA VAL A 42 1.49 5.37 17.01
C VAL A 42 0.86 5.84 15.71
N ASP A 43 -0.14 5.10 15.21
CA ASP A 43 -0.82 5.37 13.94
C ASP A 43 -1.65 6.67 13.95
N SER A 44 -2.02 7.17 15.13
CA SER A 44 -2.80 8.42 15.26
C SER A 44 -1.94 9.68 15.41
N LEU A 45 -0.61 9.56 15.56
CA LEU A 45 0.26 10.68 15.94
C LEU A 45 0.25 11.83 14.93
N ASP A 46 0.40 11.52 13.65
CA ASP A 46 0.45 12.51 12.58
C ASP A 46 -0.90 13.20 12.41
N THR A 47 -2.01 12.47 12.57
CA THR A 47 -3.37 13.00 12.49
C THR A 47 -3.62 13.97 13.65
N LEU A 48 -3.17 13.64 14.86
CA LEU A 48 -3.18 14.56 16.00
C LEU A 48 -2.38 15.84 15.71
N MET A 49 -1.23 15.72 15.03
CA MET A 49 -0.41 16.87 14.62
C MET A 49 -1.13 17.73 13.57
N ILE A 50 -1.62 17.12 12.49
CA ILE A 50 -2.32 17.80 11.39
C ILE A 50 -3.58 18.51 11.88
N MET A 51 -4.32 17.91 12.81
CA MET A 51 -5.53 18.51 13.39
C MET A 51 -5.26 19.51 14.52
N ASN A 52 -3.99 19.76 14.88
CA ASN A 52 -3.57 20.64 15.98
C ASN A 52 -4.21 20.24 17.34
N LEU A 53 -4.17 18.96 17.67
CA LEU A 53 -4.67 18.38 18.93
C LEU A 53 -3.53 18.21 19.94
N THR A 54 -2.92 19.33 20.34
CA THR A 54 -1.65 19.38 21.08
C THR A 54 -1.69 18.69 22.45
N SER A 55 -2.79 18.80 23.20
CA SER A 55 -2.95 18.16 24.50
C SER A 55 -2.97 16.63 24.40
N GLN A 56 -3.75 16.08 23.47
CA GLN A 56 -3.83 14.65 23.18
C GLN A 56 -2.49 14.12 22.66
N LEU A 57 -1.86 14.87 21.75
CA LEU A 57 -0.53 14.56 21.22
C LEU A 57 0.53 14.47 22.33
N ALA A 58 0.49 15.38 23.31
CA ALA A 58 1.41 15.35 24.45
C ALA A 58 1.22 14.10 25.33
N VAL A 59 -0.02 13.63 25.49
CA VAL A 59 -0.34 12.38 26.21
C VAL A 59 0.21 11.16 25.45
N ALA A 60 -0.04 11.08 24.13
CA ALA A 60 0.46 10.01 23.27
C ALA A 60 2.00 9.94 23.27
N ARG A 61 2.67 11.10 23.14
CA ARG A 61 4.13 11.23 23.23
C ARG A 61 4.70 10.68 24.53
N ARG A 62 4.08 11.03 25.67
CA ARG A 62 4.51 10.51 26.98
C ARG A 62 4.33 9.00 27.09
N TRP A 63 3.27 8.43 26.52
CA TRP A 63 3.07 6.98 26.52
C TRP A 63 4.15 6.28 25.70
N ILE A 64 4.44 6.76 24.49
CA ILE A 64 5.48 6.19 23.64
C ILE A 64 6.84 6.22 24.33
N HIS A 65 7.18 7.34 24.96
CA HIS A 65 8.43 7.45 25.71
C HIS A 65 8.55 6.46 26.87
N ARG A 66 7.47 6.24 27.63
CA ARG A 66 7.53 5.49 28.90
C ARG A 66 7.13 4.02 28.79
N LYS A 67 6.42 3.63 27.74
CA LYS A 67 5.73 2.33 27.65
C LYS A 67 5.99 1.59 26.34
N LEU A 68 6.30 2.27 25.24
CA LEU A 68 6.59 1.60 23.99
C LEU A 68 8.01 1.04 24.03
N SER A 69 8.13 -0.28 24.02
CA SER A 69 9.41 -0.99 24.04
C SER A 69 9.42 -2.06 22.96
N TYR A 70 10.37 -1.97 22.03
CA TYR A 70 10.66 -3.04 21.07
C TYR A 70 11.79 -3.96 21.58
N ASP A 71 12.65 -3.45 22.47
CA ASP A 71 13.55 -4.18 23.38
C ASP A 71 13.13 -3.96 24.83
N GLN A 72 13.31 -4.92 25.74
CA GLN A 72 13.09 -4.67 27.19
C GLN A 72 14.43 -4.66 27.93
N ASP A 73 14.98 -3.46 28.16
CA ASP A 73 15.19 -2.78 29.46
C ASP A 73 16.29 -1.69 29.37
N GLN A 74 15.95 -0.39 29.50
CA GLN A 74 16.78 0.69 30.10
C GLN A 74 16.17 2.12 30.01
N ASP A 75 16.56 2.97 30.96
CA ASP A 75 16.12 4.35 31.21
C ASP A 75 16.79 5.44 30.34
N ALA A 76 16.05 6.51 30.01
CA ALA A 76 16.58 7.74 29.40
C ALA A 76 15.92 9.03 29.94
N ASN A 77 16.72 10.08 30.12
CA ASN A 77 16.37 11.39 30.69
C ASN A 77 15.95 12.41 29.60
N THR A 78 15.21 13.45 29.99
CA THR A 78 14.34 14.25 29.11
C THR A 78 14.99 15.50 28.50
N PHE A 79 15.30 15.46 27.19
CA PHE A 79 15.22 16.63 26.28
C PHE A 79 14.83 16.25 24.83
N GLU A 80 14.34 15.03 24.60
CA GLU A 80 14.37 14.39 23.28
C GLU A 80 13.02 13.79 22.89
N THR A 81 12.20 14.51 22.12
CA THR A 81 11.01 13.90 21.50
C THR A 81 11.30 13.43 20.07
N ILE A 82 11.96 14.24 19.23
CA ILE A 82 12.30 13.84 17.85
C ILE A 82 13.36 12.72 17.85
N ILE A 83 14.41 12.85 18.67
CA ILE A 83 15.47 11.84 18.77
C ILE A 83 14.91 10.53 19.32
N LEU A 84 13.96 10.56 20.27
CA LEU A 84 13.26 9.37 20.75
C LEU A 84 12.49 8.65 19.64
N TYR A 85 11.67 9.38 18.85
CA TYR A 85 10.92 8.77 17.76
C TYR A 85 11.83 8.16 16.70
N LEU A 86 12.89 8.87 16.36
CA LEU A 86 13.91 8.36 15.45
C LEU A 86 14.60 7.12 16.03
N ALA A 87 15.00 7.14 17.30
CA ALA A 87 15.63 6.00 17.97
C ALA A 87 14.70 4.78 17.99
N LYS A 88 13.42 4.97 18.28
CA LYS A 88 12.40 3.90 18.22
C LYS A 88 12.19 3.38 16.81
N ALA A 89 12.20 4.25 15.80
CA ALA A 89 12.11 3.85 14.40
C ALA A 89 13.35 3.06 13.95
N VAL A 90 14.55 3.48 14.37
CA VAL A 90 15.82 2.78 14.08
C VAL A 90 15.85 1.41 14.75
N ASP A 91 15.49 1.30 16.04
CA ASP A 91 15.43 0.03 16.77
C ASP A 91 14.46 -0.96 16.10
N LEU A 92 13.26 -0.50 15.73
CA LEU A 92 12.32 -1.32 14.97
C LEU A 92 12.90 -1.76 13.62
N ALA A 93 13.42 -0.83 12.82
CA ALA A 93 13.96 -1.14 11.51
C ALA A 93 15.15 -2.11 11.57
N ASP A 94 16.02 -1.97 12.58
CA ASP A 94 17.14 -2.90 12.80
C ASP A 94 16.66 -4.32 13.08
N ARG A 95 15.57 -4.49 13.83
CA ARG A 95 14.93 -5.81 14.04
C ARG A 95 14.30 -6.33 12.75
N LEU A 96 13.69 -5.46 11.95
CA LEU A 96 13.07 -5.83 10.68
C LEU A 96 14.10 -6.25 9.61
N LEU A 97 15.37 -5.82 9.71
CA LEU A 97 16.41 -6.25 8.77
C LEU A 97 16.57 -7.78 8.70
N GLY A 98 16.28 -8.49 9.79
CA GLY A 98 16.26 -9.95 9.82
C GLY A 98 15.28 -10.60 8.86
N ALA A 99 14.21 -9.90 8.47
CA ALA A 99 13.27 -10.40 7.46
C ALA A 99 13.95 -10.48 6.08
N TYR A 100 14.93 -9.62 5.80
CA TYR A 100 15.64 -9.53 4.51
C TYR A 100 16.86 -10.44 4.41
N GLU A 101 17.00 -11.42 5.32
CA GLU A 101 18.09 -12.41 5.32
C GLU A 101 17.77 -13.65 4.48
N SER A 102 16.69 -13.61 3.69
CA SER A 102 16.40 -14.66 2.73
C SER A 102 17.47 -14.72 1.63
N PRO A 103 17.72 -15.89 1.01
CA PRO A 103 18.74 -16.01 -0.04
C PRO A 103 18.52 -15.12 -1.26
N SER A 104 17.27 -14.82 -1.62
CA SER A 104 16.96 -13.90 -2.72
C SER A 104 17.02 -12.42 -2.33
N GLY A 105 16.90 -12.10 -1.03
CA GLY A 105 16.71 -10.74 -0.52
C GLY A 105 15.25 -10.30 -0.41
N ILE A 106 14.29 -11.07 -0.93
CA ILE A 106 12.85 -10.86 -0.69
C ILE A 106 12.54 -11.09 0.79
N PRO A 107 11.92 -10.15 1.52
CA PRO A 107 11.69 -10.31 2.94
C PRO A 107 10.76 -11.48 3.22
N PHE A 108 11.04 -12.19 4.32
CA PHE A 108 10.11 -13.15 4.90
C PHE A 108 8.81 -12.45 5.36
N ALA A 109 7.68 -13.16 5.31
CA ALA A 109 6.36 -12.59 5.63
C ALA A 109 6.20 -12.17 7.10
N SER A 110 7.05 -12.63 8.01
CA SER A 110 6.98 -12.30 9.43
C SER A 110 8.38 -12.23 10.05
N ILE A 111 8.45 -11.68 11.26
CA ILE A 111 9.68 -11.50 12.04
C ILE A 111 9.39 -11.81 13.51
N ASP A 112 10.31 -12.49 14.18
CA ASP A 112 10.38 -12.46 15.64
C ASP A 112 11.18 -11.22 16.07
N LEU A 113 10.49 -10.21 16.60
CA LEU A 113 11.10 -8.93 17.01
C LEU A 113 12.15 -9.08 18.13
N ARG A 114 12.08 -10.15 18.94
CA ARG A 114 13.05 -10.38 20.01
C ARG A 114 14.34 -10.97 19.47
N THR A 115 14.23 -11.93 18.55
CA THR A 115 15.40 -12.61 17.98
C THR A 115 15.88 -11.97 16.67
N ALA A 116 15.15 -10.99 16.15
CA ALA A 116 15.35 -10.37 14.85
C ALA A 116 15.47 -11.42 13.72
N ARG A 117 14.70 -12.50 13.80
CA ARG A 117 14.75 -13.60 12.83
C ARG A 117 13.52 -13.59 11.94
N GLY A 118 13.73 -13.60 10.63
CA GLY A 118 12.65 -13.73 9.65
C GLY A 118 11.96 -15.10 9.69
N ILE A 119 10.67 -15.11 9.44
CA ILE A 119 9.79 -16.29 9.47
C ILE A 119 8.99 -16.33 8.17
N ARG A 120 9.12 -17.43 7.41
CA ARG A 120 8.30 -17.66 6.21
C ARG A 120 6.81 -17.58 6.56
N SER A 121 5.99 -17.27 5.56
CA SER A 121 4.54 -17.34 5.71
C SER A 121 4.12 -18.70 6.28
N HIS A 122 3.18 -18.67 7.23
CA HIS A 122 2.57 -19.88 7.77
C HIS A 122 1.57 -20.52 6.78
N ALA A 123 1.28 -19.84 5.67
CA ALA A 123 0.40 -20.26 4.60
C ALA A 123 1.13 -20.22 3.23
N ASP A 124 0.40 -20.53 2.16
CA ASP A 124 0.83 -20.28 0.77
C ASP A 124 2.18 -20.92 0.39
N GLY A 125 2.49 -22.08 0.99
CA GLY A 125 3.77 -22.77 0.76
C GLY A 125 5.00 -22.01 1.27
N GLY A 126 4.81 -21.04 2.17
CA GLY A 126 5.88 -20.20 2.70
C GLY A 126 6.27 -19.02 1.82
N ALA A 127 5.45 -18.69 0.81
CA ALA A 127 5.63 -17.52 -0.04
C ALA A 127 5.30 -16.22 0.72
N SER A 128 5.98 -15.13 0.39
CA SER A 128 5.66 -13.78 0.85
C SER A 128 4.64 -13.15 -0.09
N SER A 129 3.75 -12.30 0.44
CA SER A 129 2.88 -11.50 -0.42
C SER A 129 3.72 -10.47 -1.17
N THR A 130 3.44 -10.28 -2.46
CA THR A 130 4.20 -9.33 -3.28
C THR A 130 4.10 -7.91 -2.73
N ALA A 131 2.89 -7.42 -2.43
CA ALA A 131 2.69 -6.11 -1.81
C ALA A 131 3.41 -5.98 -0.46
N GLU A 132 3.36 -7.00 0.42
CA GLU A 132 4.07 -6.93 1.72
C GLU A 132 5.58 -6.77 1.54
N ALA A 133 6.17 -7.42 0.53
CA ALA A 133 7.60 -7.28 0.22
C ALA A 133 7.94 -5.92 -0.41
N THR A 134 7.03 -5.36 -1.20
CA THR A 134 7.27 -4.16 -2.01
C THR A 134 6.62 -2.89 -1.47
N THR A 135 6.20 -2.90 -0.20
CA THR A 135 5.55 -1.77 0.46
C THR A 135 6.26 -1.41 1.78
N LEU A 136 7.60 -1.36 1.75
CA LEU A 136 8.47 -0.91 2.85
C LEU A 136 9.57 0.06 2.39
N GLN A 137 9.61 0.37 1.09
CA GLN A 137 10.70 1.08 0.46
C GLN A 137 10.72 2.55 0.87
N LEU A 138 9.54 3.20 0.98
CA LEU A 138 9.46 4.61 1.35
C LEU A 138 10.00 4.85 2.75
N GLU A 139 9.64 3.99 3.69
CA GLU A 139 10.03 4.00 5.09
C GLU A 139 11.53 3.76 5.21
N MET A 140 12.03 2.70 4.56
CA MET A 140 13.44 2.31 4.61
C MET A 140 14.36 3.33 3.93
N LYS A 141 13.94 3.91 2.80
CA LYS A 141 14.68 4.99 2.12
C LYS A 141 14.72 6.26 2.96
N TYR A 142 13.58 6.67 3.52
CA TYR A 142 13.52 7.84 4.39
C TYR A 142 14.40 7.65 5.63
N LEU A 143 14.33 6.47 6.26
CA LEU A 143 15.18 6.15 7.40
C LEU A 143 16.66 6.15 7.03
N SER A 144 17.04 5.58 5.88
CA SER A 144 18.42 5.66 5.37
C SER A 144 18.88 7.10 5.19
N ASN A 145 18.03 7.98 4.65
CA ASN A 145 18.36 9.37 4.40
C ASN A 145 18.60 10.15 5.71
N ILE A 146 17.72 10.00 6.70
CA ILE A 146 17.82 10.76 7.96
C ILE A 146 18.83 10.19 8.96
N THR A 147 19.26 8.93 8.80
CA THR A 147 20.26 8.27 9.67
C THR A 147 21.64 8.12 9.02
N ASN A 148 21.74 8.36 7.71
CA ASN A 148 22.92 8.04 6.89
C ASN A 148 23.32 6.55 6.93
N ARG A 149 22.39 5.64 7.25
CA ARG A 149 22.61 4.20 7.26
C ARG A 149 22.11 3.56 5.96
N HIS A 150 22.99 3.44 4.98
CA HIS A 150 22.68 2.90 3.65
C HIS A 150 22.15 1.45 3.61
N VAL A 151 22.20 0.70 4.72
CA VAL A 151 21.69 -0.67 4.77
C VAL A 151 20.19 -0.73 4.46
N TYR A 152 19.38 0.22 4.97
CA TYR A 152 17.94 0.22 4.74
C TYR A 152 17.61 0.45 3.27
N TRP A 153 18.27 1.43 2.65
CA TRP A 153 18.11 1.71 1.22
C TRP A 153 18.49 0.50 0.37
N ARG A 154 19.67 -0.09 0.60
CA ARG A 154 20.14 -1.25 -0.19
C ARG A 154 19.20 -2.44 -0.08
N LYS A 155 18.65 -2.73 1.11
CA LYS A 155 17.69 -3.81 1.31
C LYS A 155 16.37 -3.54 0.58
N ALA A 156 15.88 -2.30 0.64
CA ALA A 156 14.66 -1.88 -0.07
C ALA A 156 14.80 -2.00 -1.60
N GLU A 157 15.91 -1.51 -2.17
CA GLU A 157 16.20 -1.59 -3.62
C GLU A 157 16.34 -3.03 -4.12
N GLN A 158 17.03 -3.88 -3.34
CA GLN A 158 17.25 -5.27 -3.73
C GLN A 158 15.94 -6.01 -3.97
N VAL A 159 14.88 -5.71 -3.21
CA VAL A 159 13.56 -6.32 -3.42
C VAL A 159 12.97 -5.95 -4.77
N ILE A 160 12.99 -4.65 -5.12
CA ILE A 160 12.46 -4.17 -6.40
C ILE A 160 13.24 -4.78 -7.56
N LYS A 161 14.56 -4.86 -7.44
CA LYS A 161 15.41 -5.52 -8.44
C LYS A 161 15.01 -6.98 -8.66
N VAL A 162 14.79 -7.75 -7.58
CA VAL A 162 14.41 -9.17 -7.71
C VAL A 162 13.02 -9.32 -8.35
N ILE A 163 12.09 -8.44 -8.01
CA ILE A 163 10.76 -8.41 -8.63
C ILE A 163 10.88 -8.12 -10.13
N ASP A 164 11.66 -7.12 -10.52
CA ASP A 164 11.87 -6.74 -11.93
C ASP A 164 12.58 -7.86 -12.73
N ASP A 165 13.60 -8.51 -12.13
CA ASP A 165 14.32 -9.65 -12.72
C ASP A 165 13.42 -10.88 -13.02
N ASN A 166 12.16 -10.90 -12.56
CA ASN A 166 11.19 -11.93 -12.96
C ASN A 166 10.60 -11.70 -14.36
N GLY A 167 10.66 -10.48 -14.90
CA GLY A 167 10.12 -10.15 -16.22
C GLY A 167 8.61 -10.36 -16.32
N ALA A 168 7.85 -9.82 -15.35
CA ALA A 168 6.39 -9.96 -15.30
C ALA A 168 5.74 -9.38 -16.57
N GLU A 169 4.76 -10.09 -17.13
CA GLU A 169 4.12 -9.66 -18.39
C GLU A 169 3.29 -8.38 -18.18
N ALA A 170 3.57 -7.36 -18.99
CA ALA A 170 2.85 -6.07 -19.02
C ALA A 170 2.88 -5.31 -17.68
N GLY A 171 3.97 -5.41 -16.92
CA GLY A 171 4.10 -4.78 -15.60
C GLY A 171 3.12 -5.30 -14.54
N LEU A 172 2.42 -6.41 -14.80
CA LEU A 172 1.42 -6.99 -13.91
C LEU A 172 2.01 -8.15 -13.10
N VAL A 173 2.22 -7.94 -11.81
CA VAL A 173 2.89 -8.91 -10.93
C VAL A 173 1.90 -9.86 -10.26
N PRO A 174 2.23 -11.17 -10.15
CA PRO A 174 1.50 -12.09 -9.29
C PRO A 174 1.56 -11.71 -7.82
N ILE A 175 0.57 -12.15 -7.03
CA ILE A 175 0.43 -11.75 -5.62
C ILE A 175 1.33 -12.48 -4.62
N PHE A 176 2.09 -13.50 -5.06
CA PHE A 176 2.98 -14.27 -4.19
C PHE A 176 4.36 -14.52 -4.82
N ILE A 177 5.40 -14.37 -4.00
CA ILE A 177 6.80 -14.59 -4.37
C ILE A 177 7.52 -15.44 -3.31
N ASP A 178 8.30 -16.43 -3.73
CA ASP A 178 9.05 -17.27 -2.79
C ASP A 178 10.31 -16.53 -2.32
N PRO A 179 10.49 -16.32 -0.99
CA PRO A 179 11.61 -15.56 -0.48
C PRO A 179 12.97 -16.25 -0.69
N HIS A 180 13.00 -17.55 -1.00
CA HIS A 180 14.27 -18.26 -1.20
C HIS A 180 14.78 -18.16 -2.63
N SER A 181 13.93 -18.46 -3.61
CA SER A 181 14.25 -18.41 -5.04
C SER A 181 14.09 -17.02 -5.65
N GLY A 182 13.31 -16.14 -5.03
CA GLY A 182 12.95 -14.83 -5.60
C GLY A 182 12.04 -14.94 -6.82
N LYS A 183 11.33 -16.07 -6.99
CA LYS A 183 10.42 -16.29 -8.12
C LYS A 183 8.96 -16.26 -7.69
N PHE A 184 8.10 -15.74 -8.56
CA PHE A 184 6.65 -15.80 -8.33
C PHE A 184 6.17 -17.25 -8.23
N THR A 185 5.34 -17.54 -7.23
CA THR A 185 4.84 -18.90 -6.95
C THR A 185 3.45 -19.15 -7.51
N SER A 186 2.75 -18.09 -7.91
CA SER A 186 1.43 -18.14 -8.53
C SER A 186 1.39 -17.32 -9.82
N ARG A 187 0.29 -17.47 -10.56
CA ARG A 187 -0.03 -16.61 -11.72
C ARG A 187 -1.17 -15.65 -11.42
N GLU A 188 -1.73 -15.69 -10.21
CA GLU A 188 -2.87 -14.85 -9.84
C GLU A 188 -2.42 -13.40 -9.73
N ILE A 189 -3.08 -12.52 -10.49
CA ILE A 189 -2.82 -11.08 -10.51
C ILE A 189 -4.11 -10.38 -10.10
N ARG A 190 -4.01 -9.51 -9.10
CA ARG A 190 -5.08 -8.59 -8.69
C ARG A 190 -4.48 -7.33 -8.10
N LEU A 191 -5.21 -6.24 -8.20
CA LEU A 191 -4.85 -4.93 -7.62
C LEU A 191 -5.52 -4.69 -6.27
N GLY A 192 -6.14 -5.72 -5.69
CA GLY A 192 -6.63 -5.72 -4.32
C GLY A 192 -5.56 -6.28 -3.38
N SER A 193 -6.01 -6.95 -2.32
CA SER A 193 -5.12 -7.46 -1.28
C SER A 193 -3.95 -8.28 -1.84
N ARG A 194 -2.74 -8.02 -1.34
CA ARG A 194 -1.45 -8.65 -1.70
C ARG A 194 -0.81 -8.18 -3.01
N GLY A 195 -1.48 -7.32 -3.78
CA GLY A 195 -0.94 -6.75 -5.02
C GLY A 195 -1.03 -5.23 -5.14
N ASP A 196 -2.06 -4.62 -4.55
CA ASP A 196 -2.33 -3.16 -4.56
C ASP A 196 -1.09 -2.26 -4.44
N SER A 197 -0.43 -2.29 -3.29
CA SER A 197 0.53 -1.28 -2.87
C SER A 197 1.92 -1.45 -3.49
N TYR A 198 2.18 -2.58 -4.17
CA TYR A 198 3.29 -2.67 -5.13
C TYR A 198 3.19 -1.54 -6.16
N TYR A 199 2.03 -1.42 -6.82
CA TYR A 199 1.79 -0.41 -7.85
C TYR A 199 1.81 1.01 -7.26
N GLU A 200 1.30 1.16 -6.04
CA GLU A 200 1.34 2.44 -5.32
C GLU A 200 2.77 2.93 -5.07
N TYR A 201 3.65 2.03 -4.63
CA TYR A 201 5.01 2.38 -4.24
C TYR A 201 5.93 2.64 -5.44
N LEU A 202 5.62 2.16 -6.64
CA LEU A 202 6.39 2.53 -7.84
C LEU A 202 6.43 4.06 -8.01
N ILE A 203 5.25 4.68 -8.16
CA ILE A 203 5.18 6.13 -8.37
C ILE A 203 5.56 6.92 -7.12
N LYS A 204 5.22 6.43 -5.92
CA LYS A 204 5.60 7.15 -4.69
C LYS A 204 7.11 7.16 -4.46
N GLN A 205 7.81 6.08 -4.80
CA GLN A 205 9.27 6.05 -4.70
C GLN A 205 9.90 7.05 -5.68
N TYR A 206 9.44 7.06 -6.94
CA TYR A 206 9.88 8.03 -7.94
C TYR A 206 9.74 9.48 -7.44
N LEU A 207 8.59 9.81 -6.84
CA LEU A 207 8.33 11.15 -6.30
C LEU A 207 9.11 11.45 -5.01
N GLN A 208 9.31 10.46 -4.13
CA GLN A 208 10.04 10.63 -2.86
C GLN A 208 11.50 11.00 -3.08
N ILE A 209 12.15 10.39 -4.08
CA ILE A 209 13.55 10.63 -4.40
C ILE A 209 13.75 11.81 -5.36
N SER A 210 12.74 12.66 -5.50
CA SER A 210 12.76 13.80 -6.42
C SER A 210 13.08 13.41 -7.86
N GLU A 211 12.47 12.32 -8.34
CA GLU A 211 12.45 11.95 -9.77
C GLU A 211 13.83 11.55 -10.33
N GLN A 212 14.74 11.12 -9.44
CA GLN A 212 16.14 10.82 -9.78
C GLN A 212 16.39 9.42 -10.34
N GLU A 213 15.50 8.45 -10.12
CA GLU A 213 15.65 7.08 -10.65
C GLU A 213 14.54 6.76 -11.66
N PRO A 214 14.84 6.82 -12.97
CA PRO A 214 13.86 6.61 -14.04
C PRO A 214 13.16 5.25 -13.99
N LEU A 215 13.83 4.21 -13.48
CA LEU A 215 13.31 2.84 -13.35
C LEU A 215 11.90 2.82 -12.74
N TYR A 216 11.67 3.57 -11.67
CA TYR A 216 10.36 3.60 -11.01
C TYR A 216 9.26 4.21 -11.87
N SER A 217 9.60 5.22 -12.69
CA SER A 217 8.66 5.80 -13.65
C SER A 217 8.39 4.83 -14.80
N GLU A 218 9.40 4.09 -15.26
CA GLU A 218 9.26 3.10 -16.32
C GLU A 218 8.36 1.94 -15.88
N LEU A 219 8.62 1.34 -14.71
CA LEU A 219 7.79 0.30 -14.11
C LEU A 219 6.35 0.77 -13.88
N TRP A 220 6.19 2.02 -13.44
CA TRP A 220 4.87 2.62 -13.23
C TRP A 220 4.07 2.77 -14.53
N GLU A 221 4.67 3.33 -15.58
CA GLU A 221 4.00 3.54 -16.86
C GLU A 221 3.72 2.20 -17.56
N GLU A 222 4.61 1.21 -17.45
CA GLU A 222 4.35 -0.16 -17.91
C GLU A 222 3.14 -0.77 -17.19
N ALA A 223 3.10 -0.70 -15.86
CA ALA A 223 1.98 -1.21 -15.07
C ALA A 223 0.66 -0.50 -15.43
N LEU A 224 0.67 0.83 -15.62
CA LEU A 224 -0.52 1.57 -16.04
C LEU A 224 -1.05 1.13 -17.41
N ALA A 225 -0.14 0.86 -18.35
CA ALA A 225 -0.49 0.33 -19.67
C ALA A 225 -1.07 -1.10 -19.54
N GLY A 226 -0.44 -1.95 -18.73
CA GLY A 226 -0.91 -3.30 -18.42
C GLY A 226 -2.31 -3.31 -17.80
N ILE A 227 -2.54 -2.51 -16.76
CA ILE A 227 -3.83 -2.36 -16.09
C ILE A 227 -4.90 -1.93 -17.11
N ARG A 228 -4.65 -0.87 -17.89
CA ARG A 228 -5.59 -0.37 -18.90
C ARG A 228 -5.95 -1.45 -19.92
N LYS A 229 -4.96 -2.20 -20.39
CA LYS A 229 -5.12 -3.21 -21.44
C LYS A 229 -5.78 -4.49 -20.95
N HIS A 230 -5.50 -4.91 -19.73
CA HIS A 230 -5.85 -6.25 -19.28
C HIS A 230 -6.94 -6.28 -18.19
N LEU A 231 -7.07 -5.25 -17.36
CA LEU A 231 -7.90 -5.29 -16.16
C LEU A 231 -9.10 -4.34 -16.18
N ILE A 232 -9.09 -3.32 -17.04
CA ILE A 232 -10.21 -2.37 -17.13
C ILE A 232 -11.35 -2.94 -17.98
N ILE A 233 -12.50 -3.11 -17.35
CA ILE A 233 -13.73 -3.64 -17.96
C ILE A 233 -14.92 -2.73 -17.59
N PRO A 234 -15.86 -2.48 -18.52
CA PRO A 234 -17.11 -1.79 -18.19
C PRO A 234 -18.13 -2.73 -17.54
N THR A 235 -18.90 -2.24 -16.58
CA THR A 235 -20.10 -2.93 -16.07
C THR A 235 -21.17 -3.05 -17.16
N LYS A 236 -22.06 -4.04 -17.04
CA LYS A 236 -23.08 -4.36 -18.03
C LYS A 236 -24.05 -3.20 -18.30
N GLU A 237 -24.72 -2.70 -17.26
CA GLU A 237 -25.80 -1.73 -17.42
C GLU A 237 -25.28 -0.27 -17.45
N ALA A 238 -24.59 0.14 -16.38
CA ALA A 238 -24.16 1.53 -16.21
C ALA A 238 -22.89 1.91 -16.98
N LYS A 239 -22.25 0.94 -17.66
CA LYS A 239 -20.99 1.08 -18.39
C LYS A 239 -19.89 1.77 -17.55
N LEU A 240 -19.87 1.51 -16.24
CA LEU A 240 -18.86 2.03 -15.32
C LEU A 240 -17.58 1.21 -15.45
N ASN A 241 -16.42 1.86 -15.52
CA ASN A 241 -15.15 1.14 -15.58
C ASN A 241 -14.75 0.66 -14.18
N PHE A 242 -14.40 -0.61 -14.06
CA PHE A 242 -13.83 -1.17 -12.83
C PHE A 242 -12.55 -1.95 -13.16
N VAL A 243 -11.82 -2.35 -12.12
CA VAL A 243 -10.59 -3.14 -12.24
C VAL A 243 -10.90 -4.58 -11.87
N ALA A 244 -10.85 -5.47 -12.86
CA ALA A 244 -11.03 -6.90 -12.69
C ALA A 244 -9.74 -7.59 -12.18
N GLU A 245 -9.85 -8.87 -11.84
CA GLU A 245 -8.71 -9.72 -11.48
C GLU A 245 -8.37 -10.73 -12.61
N LEU A 246 -7.13 -11.20 -12.65
CA LEU A 246 -6.66 -12.27 -13.53
C LEU A 246 -6.21 -13.49 -12.69
N PRO A 247 -7.12 -14.40 -12.32
CA PRO A 247 -6.79 -15.57 -11.50
C PRO A 247 -5.74 -16.51 -12.11
N ARG A 248 -5.57 -16.48 -13.44
CA ARG A 248 -4.61 -17.32 -14.18
C ARG A 248 -3.53 -16.51 -14.91
N GLY A 249 -3.39 -15.23 -14.57
CA GLY A 249 -2.41 -14.31 -15.15
C GLY A 249 -2.83 -13.78 -16.52
N VAL A 250 -1.94 -13.03 -17.16
CA VAL A 250 -2.18 -12.44 -18.48
C VAL A 250 -2.50 -13.53 -19.51
N GLY A 251 -3.53 -13.28 -20.33
CA GLY A 251 -4.10 -14.27 -21.25
C GLY A 251 -5.07 -15.27 -20.61
N GLY A 252 -5.33 -15.16 -19.30
CA GLY A 252 -6.38 -15.91 -18.61
C GLY A 252 -7.76 -15.28 -18.74
N LEU A 253 -8.77 -15.93 -18.13
CA LEU A 253 -10.09 -15.36 -17.94
C LEU A 253 -10.04 -14.27 -16.86
N LEU A 254 -10.80 -13.20 -17.07
CA LEU A 254 -10.99 -12.15 -16.07
C LEU A 254 -12.04 -12.57 -15.04
N SER A 255 -11.84 -12.16 -13.80
CA SER A 255 -12.85 -12.25 -12.74
C SER A 255 -13.43 -10.86 -12.50
N PRO A 256 -14.76 -10.68 -12.54
CA PRO A 256 -15.40 -9.38 -12.28
C PRO A 256 -15.48 -9.04 -10.78
N LYS A 257 -14.68 -9.71 -9.94
CA LYS A 257 -14.46 -9.37 -8.54
C LYS A 257 -13.57 -8.13 -8.44
N MET A 258 -13.87 -7.24 -7.49
CA MET A 258 -13.02 -6.12 -7.12
C MET A 258 -13.07 -5.91 -5.61
N ASP A 259 -11.90 -5.87 -4.97
CA ASP A 259 -11.78 -5.48 -3.57
C ASP A 259 -11.98 -3.96 -3.44
N HIS A 260 -12.54 -3.51 -2.31
CA HIS A 260 -12.63 -2.08 -1.99
C HIS A 260 -11.24 -1.43 -1.99
N LEU A 261 -10.23 -2.17 -1.56
CA LEU A 261 -8.82 -1.76 -1.57
C LEU A 261 -8.42 -1.12 -2.90
N VAL A 262 -8.87 -1.66 -4.04
CA VAL A 262 -8.53 -1.16 -5.38
C VAL A 262 -8.94 0.30 -5.62
N CYS A 263 -9.84 0.85 -4.80
CA CYS A 263 -10.22 2.26 -4.83
C CYS A 263 -9.09 3.24 -4.45
N PHE A 264 -7.90 2.76 -4.06
CA PHE A 264 -6.68 3.56 -3.96
C PHE A 264 -6.15 4.01 -5.34
N LEU A 265 -6.32 3.17 -6.37
CA LEU A 265 -5.68 3.32 -7.68
C LEU A 265 -6.01 4.66 -8.36
N PRO A 266 -7.25 5.17 -8.34
CA PRO A 266 -7.56 6.43 -8.98
C PRO A 266 -6.79 7.62 -8.40
N GLY A 267 -6.62 7.65 -7.07
CA GLY A 267 -5.84 8.67 -6.39
C GLY A 267 -4.36 8.59 -6.74
N THR A 268 -3.80 7.38 -6.74
CA THR A 268 -2.41 7.11 -7.14
C THR A 268 -2.15 7.48 -8.61
N ARG A 269 -3.10 7.18 -9.50
CA ARG A 269 -3.03 7.56 -10.91
C ARG A 269 -3.07 9.07 -11.10
N ALA A 270 -3.93 9.77 -10.35
CA ALA A 270 -3.96 11.23 -10.36
C ALA A 270 -2.64 11.83 -9.82
N LEU A 271 -2.09 11.28 -8.74
CA LEU A 271 -0.80 11.69 -8.17
C LEU A 271 0.34 11.56 -9.19
N GLY A 272 0.44 10.42 -9.88
CA GLY A 272 1.44 10.20 -10.92
C GLY A 272 1.24 11.08 -12.16
N ALA A 273 -0.01 11.41 -12.49
CA ALA A 273 -0.31 12.29 -13.61
C ALA A 273 0.08 13.76 -13.32
N THR A 274 -0.11 14.23 -12.08
CA THR A 274 0.13 15.63 -11.71
C THR A 274 1.47 15.91 -11.04
N GLY A 275 2.23 14.89 -10.63
CA GLY A 275 3.57 15.07 -10.08
C GLY A 275 3.61 15.87 -8.78
N ARG A 276 2.60 15.72 -7.90
CA ARG A 276 2.37 16.49 -6.65
C ARG A 276 1.81 17.90 -6.83
N LEU A 277 1.50 18.32 -8.06
CA LEU A 277 0.86 19.60 -8.34
C LEU A 277 -0.66 19.48 -8.39
N THR A 278 -1.36 20.62 -8.38
CA THR A 278 -2.74 20.66 -8.83
C THR A 278 -2.80 20.34 -10.33
N GLU A 279 -3.92 19.80 -10.81
CA GLU A 279 -4.07 19.54 -12.25
C GLU A 279 -3.95 20.81 -13.10
N ALA A 280 -4.41 21.95 -12.58
CA ALA A 280 -4.31 23.24 -13.25
C ALA A 280 -2.86 23.69 -13.45
N GLU A 281 -1.99 23.41 -12.48
CA GLU A 281 -0.54 23.67 -12.57
C GLU A 281 0.14 22.64 -13.47
N ALA A 282 -0.18 21.34 -13.29
CA ALA A 282 0.42 20.26 -14.07
C ALA A 282 0.16 20.41 -15.58
N ARG A 283 -1.04 20.85 -15.97
CA ARG A 283 -1.40 21.15 -17.38
C ARG A 283 -0.52 22.20 -18.07
N ARG A 284 0.21 23.01 -17.30
CA ARG A 284 1.12 24.04 -17.84
C ARG A 284 2.54 23.51 -18.03
N LEU A 285 2.85 22.31 -17.54
CA LEU A 285 4.17 21.72 -17.67
C LEU A 285 4.40 21.14 -19.08
N PRO A 286 5.64 21.22 -19.61
CA PRO A 286 5.99 20.56 -20.86
C PRO A 286 5.80 19.04 -20.84
N SER A 287 5.88 18.42 -19.66
CA SER A 287 5.66 16.99 -19.45
C SER A 287 4.18 16.58 -19.50
N TRP A 288 3.25 17.53 -19.60
CA TRP A 288 1.83 17.24 -19.75
C TRP A 288 1.48 16.89 -21.19
N THR A 289 1.76 15.65 -21.57
CA THR A 289 1.48 15.09 -22.90
C THR A 289 0.08 14.50 -22.99
N THR A 290 -0.29 13.92 -24.13
CA THR A 290 -1.60 13.29 -24.39
C THR A 290 -1.95 12.16 -23.41
N GLU A 291 -0.96 11.52 -22.80
CA GLU A 291 -1.16 10.41 -21.86
C GLU A 291 -1.71 10.88 -20.50
N LYS A 292 -1.30 12.08 -20.04
CA LYS A 292 -1.67 12.58 -18.70
C LYS A 292 -3.17 12.94 -18.58
N PRO A 293 -3.82 13.60 -19.57
CA PRO A 293 -5.28 13.72 -19.63
C PRO A 293 -6.00 12.37 -19.59
N ASP A 294 -5.54 11.41 -20.40
CA ASP A 294 -6.07 10.04 -20.45
C ASP A 294 -5.96 9.34 -19.08
N GLN A 295 -4.85 9.59 -18.37
CA GLN A 295 -4.65 9.10 -17.02
C GLN A 295 -5.66 9.68 -16.03
N MET A 296 -5.85 11.00 -16.04
CA MET A 296 -6.83 11.68 -15.19
C MET A 296 -8.27 11.28 -15.50
N ASP A 297 -8.62 11.09 -16.77
CA ASP A 297 -9.96 10.69 -17.17
C ASP A 297 -10.31 9.28 -16.71
N LEU A 298 -9.38 8.33 -16.83
CA LEU A 298 -9.61 7.01 -16.27
C LEU A 298 -9.69 7.06 -14.74
N ALA A 299 -8.86 7.87 -14.07
CA ALA A 299 -8.96 8.06 -12.62
C ALA A 299 -10.36 8.55 -12.22
N ARG A 300 -10.92 9.58 -12.87
CA ARG A 300 -12.29 10.05 -12.60
C ARG A 300 -13.35 8.97 -12.82
N ARG A 301 -13.22 8.18 -13.90
CA ARG A 301 -14.15 7.08 -14.18
C ARG A 301 -14.10 6.00 -13.10
N LEU A 302 -12.92 5.64 -12.62
CA LEU A 302 -12.76 4.67 -11.54
C LEU A 302 -13.26 5.22 -10.19
N VAL A 303 -13.03 6.51 -9.88
CA VAL A 303 -13.63 7.15 -8.69
C VAL A 303 -15.15 7.08 -8.75
N LYS A 304 -15.76 7.30 -9.92
CA LYS A 304 -17.22 7.19 -10.10
C LYS A 304 -17.73 5.78 -9.77
N THR A 305 -16.99 4.75 -10.16
CA THR A 305 -17.30 3.36 -9.81
C THR A 305 -17.17 3.10 -8.32
N CYS A 306 -16.07 3.53 -7.70
CA CYS A 306 -15.87 3.43 -6.25
C CYS A 306 -16.97 4.15 -5.48
N TRP A 307 -17.34 5.37 -5.86
CA TRP A 307 -18.49 6.09 -5.29
C TRP A 307 -19.81 5.33 -5.52
N GLY A 308 -19.98 4.72 -6.69
CA GLY A 308 -21.11 3.85 -7.00
C GLY A 308 -21.25 2.70 -6.01
N MET A 309 -20.14 2.07 -5.61
CA MET A 309 -20.13 1.00 -4.60
C MET A 309 -20.68 1.46 -3.25
N TYR A 310 -20.48 2.73 -2.85
CA TYR A 310 -21.11 3.28 -1.64
C TYR A 310 -22.60 3.54 -1.89
N LYS A 311 -22.93 4.21 -3.01
CA LYS A 311 -24.28 4.69 -3.32
C LYS A 311 -25.32 3.56 -3.42
N VAL A 312 -24.94 2.37 -3.89
CA VAL A 312 -25.88 1.26 -4.09
C VAL A 312 -26.21 0.51 -2.79
N THR A 313 -25.53 0.79 -1.69
CA THR A 313 -25.78 0.16 -0.40
C THR A 313 -26.78 0.96 0.44
N LYS A 314 -27.56 0.27 1.28
CA LYS A 314 -28.55 0.92 2.17
C LYS A 314 -27.90 1.83 3.22
N THR A 315 -26.69 1.49 3.65
CA THR A 315 -25.93 2.23 4.68
C THR A 315 -25.16 3.41 4.09
N GLY A 316 -25.00 3.46 2.76
CA GLY A 316 -24.09 4.40 2.12
C GLY A 316 -22.62 4.10 2.38
N LEU A 317 -22.26 2.84 2.70
CA LEU A 317 -20.90 2.35 2.90
C LEU A 317 -20.64 1.16 1.97
N ALA A 318 -19.60 1.25 1.15
CA ALA A 318 -19.22 0.14 0.27
C ALA A 318 -18.83 -1.11 1.06
N PRO A 319 -19.13 -2.32 0.55
CA PRO A 319 -18.65 -3.56 1.15
C PRO A 319 -17.17 -3.78 0.83
N GLU A 320 -16.54 -4.71 1.56
CA GLU A 320 -15.13 -5.08 1.40
C GLU A 320 -14.81 -5.62 -0.02
N ILE A 321 -15.73 -6.40 -0.59
CA ILE A 321 -15.59 -7.01 -1.91
C ILE A 321 -16.90 -6.83 -2.66
N VAL A 322 -16.80 -6.46 -3.94
CA VAL A 322 -17.93 -6.40 -4.88
C VAL A 322 -17.70 -7.34 -6.05
N TRP A 323 -18.80 -7.82 -6.62
CA TRP A 323 -18.83 -8.53 -7.89
C TRP A 323 -19.67 -7.72 -8.86
N PHE A 324 -19.11 -7.40 -10.03
CA PHE A 324 -19.80 -6.63 -11.04
C PHE A 324 -20.50 -7.53 -12.05
N GLU A 325 -21.70 -7.16 -12.44
CA GLU A 325 -22.34 -7.74 -13.62
C GLU A 325 -21.67 -7.18 -14.88
N VAL A 326 -21.26 -8.08 -15.78
CA VAL A 326 -20.55 -7.76 -17.02
C VAL A 326 -21.05 -8.64 -18.16
N ASP A 327 -20.86 -8.20 -19.39
CA ASP A 327 -21.06 -9.04 -20.55
C ASP A 327 -19.95 -10.12 -20.62
N ASP A 328 -20.25 -11.31 -21.15
CA ASP A 328 -19.30 -12.44 -21.19
C ASP A 328 -18.08 -12.16 -22.07
N ALA A 329 -18.26 -11.43 -23.17
CA ALA A 329 -17.20 -11.18 -24.15
C ALA A 329 -16.00 -10.42 -23.55
N PRO A 330 -16.17 -9.34 -22.77
CA PRO A 330 -15.08 -8.69 -22.05
C PRO A 330 -14.30 -9.57 -21.05
N LEU A 331 -14.87 -10.67 -20.56
CA LEU A 331 -14.20 -11.58 -19.61
C LEU A 331 -13.27 -12.59 -20.29
N GLN A 332 -13.39 -12.75 -21.60
CA GLN A 332 -12.60 -13.70 -22.37
C GLN A 332 -11.14 -13.25 -22.52
N PRO A 333 -10.20 -14.19 -22.74
CA PRO A 333 -8.80 -13.85 -22.96
C PRO A 333 -8.64 -12.90 -24.15
N ARG A 334 -7.99 -11.75 -23.92
CA ARG A 334 -7.58 -10.85 -25.01
C ARG A 334 -6.34 -11.46 -25.68
N GLY A 335 -6.47 -11.92 -26.92
CA GLY A 335 -5.38 -12.55 -27.67
C GLY A 335 -4.18 -11.62 -27.86
N LYS A 336 -2.97 -12.18 -28.05
CA LYS A 336 -1.75 -11.45 -28.43
C LYS A 336 -1.93 -10.85 -29.83
N GLY A 337 -2.63 -9.73 -29.95
CA GLY A 337 -2.88 -9.04 -31.22
C GLY A 337 -4.21 -8.30 -31.34
N GLN A 338 -5.13 -8.43 -30.38
CA GLN A 338 -6.35 -7.62 -30.39
C GLN A 338 -6.08 -6.25 -29.76
N HIS A 339 -5.80 -5.25 -30.59
CA HIS A 339 -5.86 -3.85 -30.19
C HIS A 339 -7.30 -3.51 -29.76
N ALA A 340 -7.44 -2.86 -28.61
CA ALA A 340 -8.72 -2.35 -28.16
C ALA A 340 -9.22 -1.34 -29.19
N ILE A 341 -10.28 -1.69 -29.93
CA ILE A 341 -11.04 -0.74 -30.71
C ILE A 341 -11.75 0.15 -29.69
N VAL A 342 -11.16 1.31 -29.40
CA VAL A 342 -11.84 2.38 -28.68
C VAL A 342 -12.92 2.90 -29.64
N GLN A 343 -14.15 2.41 -29.50
CA GLN A 343 -15.29 3.09 -30.11
C GLN A 343 -15.49 4.39 -29.34
N GLN A 344 -15.01 5.49 -29.94
CA GLN A 344 -15.54 6.82 -29.68
C GLN A 344 -16.97 6.84 -30.22
N GLN A 345 -17.95 6.96 -29.31
CA GLN A 345 -19.25 7.57 -29.60
C GLN A 345 -19.61 8.50 -28.45
#